data_AF-A0A2M7AZ88-F1
#
_entry.id   AF-A0A2M7AZ88-F1
#
_cell.length_a   1.000
_cell.length_b   1.000
_cell.length_c   1.000
_cell.angle_alpha   90.00
_cell.angle_beta   90.00
_cell.angle_gamma   90.00
#
_symmetry.space_group_name_H-M   'P 1'
#
loop_
_entity.id
_entity.type
_entity.pdbx_description
1 polymer ?
#
loop_
_entity_poly.entity_id
_entity_poly.type
_entity_poly.pdbx_seq_one_letter_code
_entity_poly.pdbx_strand_id
1 'polypeptide(L)'
;MANYRILVKYKNDIFDAEAERIKKDIFNLGIKKSVSVKIAQIYEISSKISFDEIRGICNNLFVDFLTQQLFINFDPSENNSSVDVYYKTGVTDSVAETIKLGINDMGIKEFFSIRTGKKYYLGNNLSKQELKKIARKVLSNTVIQEYKISLRDMMTAI
;
A
#
# COMPACT_ATOMS: atom_id res chain seq x y z
N MET A 1 9.66 14.56 14.56
CA MET A 1 8.32 14.06 14.19
C MET A 1 8.42 12.56 14.08
N ALA A 2 7.52 11.82 14.70
CA ALA A 2 7.44 10.38 14.55
C ALA A 2 6.88 10.06 13.16
N ASN A 3 7.35 8.96 12.56
CA ASN A 3 6.88 8.48 11.27
C ASN A 3 6.18 7.15 11.47
N TYR A 4 4.97 7.05 10.92
CA TYR A 4 4.14 5.86 10.96
C TYR A 4 3.86 5.41 9.54
N ARG A 5 4.02 4.11 9.30
CA ARG A 5 3.62 3.46 8.06
C ARG A 5 2.51 2.47 8.37
N ILE A 6 1.31 2.79 7.93
CA ILE A 6 0.11 2.00 8.15
C ILE A 6 -0.21 1.24 6.86
N LEU A 7 -0.46 -0.06 7.00
CA LEU A 7 -0.94 -0.90 5.92
C LEU A 7 -2.33 -1.40 6.26
N VAL A 8 -3.29 -1.21 5.35
CA VAL A 8 -4.63 -1.77 5.45
C VAL A 8 -4.81 -2.78 4.32
N LYS A 9 -5.16 -4.02 4.68
CA LYS A 9 -5.33 -5.14 3.76
C LYS A 9 -6.70 -5.75 3.95
N TYR A 10 -7.27 -6.33 2.90
CA TYR A 10 -8.38 -7.27 3.09
C TYR A 10 -7.92 -8.50 3.88
N LYS A 11 -8.82 -9.04 4.71
CA LYS A 11 -8.63 -10.36 5.33
C LYS A 11 -8.50 -11.43 4.25
N ASN A 12 -7.78 -12.51 4.56
CA ASN A 12 -7.41 -13.53 3.56
C ASN A 12 -8.61 -14.27 2.93
N ASP A 13 -9.75 -14.28 3.60
CA ASP A 13 -11.02 -14.90 3.20
C ASP A 13 -11.92 -13.97 2.38
N ILE A 14 -11.51 -12.71 2.16
CA ILE A 14 -12.28 -11.73 1.39
C ILE A 14 -11.80 -11.69 -0.06
N PHE A 15 -12.78 -11.69 -0.97
CA PHE A 15 -12.53 -11.54 -2.40
C PHE A 15 -12.11 -10.11 -2.75
N ASP A 16 -10.95 -9.97 -3.39
CA ASP A 16 -10.44 -8.69 -3.87
C ASP A 16 -10.60 -8.58 -5.40
N ALA A 17 -11.63 -7.88 -5.84
CA ALA A 17 -11.94 -7.69 -7.26
C ALA A 17 -10.83 -6.94 -8.01
N GLU A 18 -10.13 -6.01 -7.34
CA GLU A 18 -9.04 -5.26 -7.95
C GLU A 18 -7.83 -6.19 -8.18
N ALA A 19 -7.51 -7.05 -7.21
CA ALA A 19 -6.45 -8.04 -7.36
C ALA A 19 -6.72 -8.99 -8.53
N GLU A 20 -7.95 -9.48 -8.70
CA GLU A 20 -8.31 -10.35 -9.82
C GLU A 20 -8.24 -9.63 -11.18
N ARG A 21 -8.66 -8.37 -11.24
CA ARG A 21 -8.51 -7.56 -12.46
C ARG A 21 -7.03 -7.40 -12.82
N ILE A 22 -6.17 -7.09 -11.84
CA ILE A 22 -4.73 -6.94 -12.07
C ILE A 22 -4.09 -8.24 -12.55
N LYS A 23 -4.49 -9.41 -12.02
CA LYS A 23 -4.02 -10.70 -12.52
C LYS A 23 -4.31 -10.87 -14.02
N LYS A 24 -5.52 -10.53 -14.45
CA LYS A 24 -5.92 -10.58 -15.87
C LYS A 24 -5.10 -9.60 -16.72
N ASP A 25 -4.89 -8.38 -16.24
CA ASP A 25 -4.10 -7.37 -16.95
C ASP A 25 -2.63 -7.80 -17.09
N ILE A 26 -2.04 -8.41 -16.06
CA ILE A 26 -0.68 -8.99 -16.10
C ILE A 26 -0.60 -10.13 -17.13
N PHE A 27 -1.61 -10.99 -17.18
CA PHE A 27 -1.68 -12.06 -18.18
C PHE A 27 -1.74 -11.47 -19.60
N ASN A 28 -2.60 -10.48 -19.83
CA ASN A 28 -2.75 -9.79 -21.11
C ASN A 28 -1.47 -9.03 -21.53
N LEU A 29 -0.64 -8.61 -20.57
CA LEU A 29 0.68 -8.02 -20.83
C LEU A 29 1.72 -9.03 -21.36
N GLY A 30 1.35 -10.31 -21.44
CA GLY A 30 2.18 -11.41 -21.93
C GLY A 30 2.94 -12.16 -20.83
N ILE A 31 2.70 -11.86 -19.55
CA ILE A 31 3.30 -12.59 -18.43
C ILE A 31 2.37 -13.74 -18.08
N LYS A 32 2.55 -14.88 -18.77
CA LYS A 32 1.66 -16.05 -18.69
C LYS A 32 1.84 -16.93 -17.44
N LYS A 33 2.78 -16.57 -16.57
CA LYS A 33 3.00 -17.27 -15.29
C LYS A 33 1.81 -17.00 -14.37
N SER A 34 1.47 -17.96 -13.49
CA SER A 34 0.50 -17.69 -12.43
C SER A 34 1.10 -16.68 -11.44
N VAL A 35 0.44 -15.53 -11.29
CA VAL A 35 0.88 -14.46 -10.38
C VAL A 35 -0.13 -14.34 -9.25
N SER A 36 0.35 -14.47 -8.02
CA SER A 36 -0.44 -14.13 -6.85
C SER A 36 -0.42 -12.61 -6.69
N VAL A 37 -1.60 -12.00 -6.55
CA VAL A 37 -1.74 -10.56 -6.34
C VAL A 37 -2.49 -10.36 -5.04
N LYS A 38 -1.89 -9.61 -4.11
CA LYS A 38 -2.57 -9.05 -2.93
C LYS A 38 -2.32 -7.55 -2.89
N ILE A 39 -3.27 -6.79 -2.38
CA ILE A 39 -3.21 -5.33 -2.34
C ILE A 39 -3.26 -4.87 -0.87
N ALA A 40 -2.48 -3.85 -0.54
CA ALA A 40 -2.65 -3.06 0.66
C ALA A 40 -2.78 -1.58 0.31
N GLN A 41 -3.63 -0.87 1.02
CA GLN A 41 -3.57 0.58 1.08
C GLN A 41 -2.45 0.98 2.05
N ILE A 42 -1.64 1.95 1.65
CA ILE A 42 -0.53 2.51 2.44
C ILE A 42 -0.93 3.91 2.91
N TYR A 43 -0.69 4.19 4.18
CA TYR A 43 -0.69 5.54 4.74
C TYR A 43 0.64 5.79 5.44
N GLU A 44 1.38 6.79 4.96
CA GLU A 44 2.60 7.28 5.60
C GLU A 44 2.29 8.60 6.29
N ILE A 45 2.41 8.62 7.61
CA ILE A 45 2.01 9.72 8.46
C ILE A 45 3.21 10.20 9.26
N SER A 46 3.55 11.48 9.13
CA SER A 46 4.54 12.15 9.96
C SER A 46 3.86 13.20 10.84
N SER A 47 4.05 13.08 12.15
CA SER A 47 3.34 13.89 13.15
C SER A 47 4.09 13.96 14.49
N LYS A 48 3.55 14.69 15.46
CA LYS A 48 4.11 14.79 16.83
C LYS A 48 3.31 13.99 17.87
N ILE A 49 2.30 13.23 17.44
CA ILE A 49 1.48 12.42 18.32
C ILE A 49 2.20 11.13 18.74
N SER A 50 1.71 10.53 19.81
CA SER A 50 2.17 9.25 20.36
C SER A 50 1.69 8.05 19.56
N PHE A 51 2.26 6.87 19.87
CA PHE A 51 1.83 5.61 19.26
C PHE A 51 0.39 5.22 19.64
N ASP A 52 -0.06 5.56 20.85
CA ASP A 52 -1.42 5.25 21.28
C ASP A 52 -2.45 6.12 20.56
N GLU A 53 -2.12 7.40 20.34
CA GLU A 53 -2.97 8.32 19.55
C GLU A 53 -3.08 7.87 18.09
N ILE A 54 -1.97 7.51 17.43
CA ILE A 54 -2.04 7.03 16.04
C ILE A 54 -2.84 5.73 15.96
N ARG A 55 -2.74 4.85 16.95
CA ARG A 55 -3.54 3.63 17.04
C ARG A 55 -5.03 3.94 17.19
N GLY A 56 -5.37 4.94 18.00
CA GLY A 56 -6.72 5.47 18.14
C GLY A 56 -7.28 6.01 16.83
N ILE A 57 -6.52 6.84 16.11
CA ILE A 57 -6.88 7.35 14.78
C ILE A 57 -7.12 6.17 13.83
N CYS A 58 -6.22 5.19 13.83
CA CYS A 58 -6.28 4.06 12.91
C CYS A 58 -7.54 3.21 13.05
N ASN A 59 -7.93 2.95 14.29
CA ASN A 59 -9.13 2.17 14.58
C ASN A 59 -10.42 2.92 14.24
N ASN A 60 -10.41 4.26 14.18
CA ASN A 60 -11.61 5.03 13.91
C ASN A 60 -11.76 5.45 12.43
N LEU A 61 -10.66 5.67 11.72
CA LEU A 61 -10.69 6.26 10.37
C LEU A 61 -10.28 5.32 9.23
N PHE A 62 -9.40 4.34 9.47
CA PHE A 62 -8.75 3.63 8.36
C PHE A 62 -9.32 2.26 8.04
N VAL A 63 -10.12 1.66 8.91
CA VAL A 63 -10.41 0.22 8.86
C VAL A 63 -11.91 -0.05 8.93
N ASP A 64 -12.40 -0.80 7.95
CA ASP A 64 -13.60 -1.62 8.14
C ASP A 64 -13.20 -2.93 8.83
N PHE A 65 -13.49 -3.06 10.13
CA PHE A 65 -13.08 -4.21 10.93
C PHE A 65 -13.68 -5.54 10.46
N LEU A 66 -14.76 -5.52 9.68
CA LEU A 66 -15.38 -6.73 9.17
C LEU A 66 -14.52 -7.35 8.07
N THR A 67 -14.05 -6.53 7.13
CA THR A 67 -13.40 -7.00 5.90
C THR A 67 -11.89 -6.79 5.88
N GLN A 68 -11.35 -5.91 6.72
CA GLN A 68 -9.95 -5.46 6.65
C GLN A 68 -9.16 -5.75 7.92
N GLN A 69 -7.83 -5.71 7.77
CA GLN A 69 -6.84 -5.78 8.84
C GLN A 69 -5.85 -4.63 8.69
N LEU A 70 -5.37 -4.11 9.82
CA LEU A 70 -4.44 -3.00 9.88
C LEU A 70 -3.14 -3.39 10.57
N PHE A 71 -2.03 -2.92 10.01
CA PHE A 71 -0.69 -3.11 10.53
C PHE A 71 0.01 -1.74 10.61
N ILE A 72 0.61 -1.43 11.77
CA ILE A 72 1.33 -0.17 12.00
C ILE A 72 2.82 -0.49 12.12
N ASN A 73 3.65 0.15 11.30
CA ASN A 73 5.12 -0.01 11.24
C ASN A 73 5.59 -1.45 11.02
N PHE A 74 4.70 -2.30 10.49
CA PHE A 74 4.94 -3.72 10.27
C PHE A 74 4.24 -4.16 8.99
N ASP A 75 4.90 -5.00 8.19
CA ASP A 75 4.30 -5.63 7.03
C ASP A 75 4.42 -7.16 7.12
N PRO A 76 3.32 -7.90 7.33
CA PRO A 76 3.37 -9.36 7.44
C PRO A 76 3.75 -10.06 6.13
N SER A 77 3.80 -9.33 5.01
CA SER A 77 4.11 -9.85 3.68
C SER A 77 5.34 -9.20 3.06
N GLU A 78 6.22 -8.63 3.89
CA GLU A 78 7.46 -7.96 3.45
C GLU A 78 8.38 -8.88 2.63
N ASN A 79 8.35 -10.18 2.93
CA ASN A 79 9.10 -11.21 2.22
C ASN A 79 8.60 -11.50 0.79
N ASN A 80 7.55 -10.83 0.31
CA ASN A 80 7.11 -10.97 -1.07
C ASN A 80 7.66 -9.85 -1.93
N SER A 81 7.99 -10.17 -3.19
CA SER A 81 8.26 -9.12 -4.15
C SER A 81 7.01 -8.24 -4.30
N SER A 82 7.23 -6.93 -4.25
CA SER A 82 6.15 -5.96 -4.19
C SER A 82 6.46 -4.69 -4.97
N VAL A 83 5.40 -3.99 -5.34
CA VAL A 83 5.45 -2.67 -5.96
C VAL A 83 4.61 -1.72 -5.12
N ASP A 84 5.23 -0.69 -4.58
CA ASP A 84 4.52 0.40 -3.91
C ASP A 84 4.29 1.50 -4.95
N VAL A 85 3.08 2.04 -5.02
CA VAL A 85 2.68 3.11 -5.93
C VAL A 85 2.13 4.27 -5.13
N TYR A 86 2.65 5.47 -5.41
CA TYR A 86 2.25 6.70 -4.74
C TYR A 86 2.00 7.80 -5.76
N TYR A 87 1.23 8.82 -5.40
CA TYR A 87 1.23 10.08 -6.14
C TYR A 87 2.61 10.74 -6.07
N LYS A 88 3.02 11.39 -7.16
CA LYS A 88 4.25 12.19 -7.21
C LYS A 88 4.10 13.44 -6.34
N THR A 89 5.23 13.96 -5.88
CA THR A 89 5.27 15.28 -5.23
C THR A 89 4.64 16.35 -6.12
N GLY A 90 3.75 17.17 -5.54
CA GLY A 90 3.00 18.20 -6.27
C GLY A 90 1.69 17.71 -6.90
N VAL A 91 1.40 16.40 -6.86
CA VAL A 91 0.08 15.87 -7.21
C VAL A 91 -0.77 15.77 -5.96
N THR A 92 -2.00 16.28 -6.04
CA THR A 92 -2.96 16.25 -4.93
C THR A 92 -3.32 14.81 -4.56
N ASP A 93 -3.17 14.49 -3.29
CA ASP A 93 -3.63 13.23 -2.70
C ASP A 93 -4.94 13.49 -1.93
N SER A 94 -6.07 13.30 -2.61
CA SER A 94 -7.39 13.57 -2.04
C SER A 94 -7.73 12.68 -0.84
N VAL A 95 -7.18 11.46 -0.80
CA VAL A 95 -7.35 10.55 0.34
C VAL A 95 -6.62 11.10 1.55
N ALA A 96 -5.37 11.56 1.39
CA ALA A 96 -4.62 12.22 2.46
C ALA A 96 -5.37 13.44 3.02
N GLU A 97 -5.95 14.29 2.17
CA GLU A 97 -6.72 15.45 2.62
C GLU A 97 -7.99 15.05 3.40
N THR A 98 -8.71 14.02 2.94
CA THR A 98 -9.89 13.51 3.64
C THR A 98 -9.53 12.97 5.04
N ILE A 99 -8.38 12.30 5.15
CA ILE A 99 -7.88 11.79 6.43
C ILE A 99 -7.54 12.93 7.38
N LYS A 100 -6.88 13.98 6.91
CA LYS A 100 -6.57 15.16 7.74
C LYS A 100 -7.84 15.79 8.30
N LEU A 101 -8.90 15.90 7.50
CA LEU A 101 -10.21 16.37 7.96
C LEU A 101 -10.76 15.46 9.06
N GLY A 102 -10.79 14.14 8.83
CA GLY A 102 -11.27 13.19 9.83
C GLY A 102 -10.47 13.23 11.14
N ILE A 103 -9.15 13.41 11.09
CA ILE A 103 -8.31 13.55 12.29
C ILE A 103 -8.65 14.85 13.04
N ASN A 104 -8.86 15.96 12.32
CA ASN A 104 -9.26 17.22 12.93
C ASN A 104 -10.66 17.13 13.58
N ASP A 105 -11.58 16.38 12.98
CA ASP A 105 -12.91 16.13 13.54
C ASP A 105 -12.86 15.29 14.83
N MET A 106 -11.80 14.50 15.03
CA MET A 106 -11.51 13.81 16.29
C MET A 106 -10.92 14.74 17.37
N GLY A 107 -10.75 16.03 17.08
CA GLY A 107 -10.22 17.03 18.01
C GLY A 107 -8.68 17.12 18.05
N ILE A 108 -7.99 16.38 17.18
CA ILE A 108 -6.53 16.32 17.10
C ILE A 108 -6.06 17.42 16.13
N LYS A 109 -5.43 18.47 16.68
CA LYS A 109 -5.09 19.71 15.94
C LYS A 109 -3.62 19.80 15.55
N GLU A 110 -2.86 18.76 15.84
CA GLU A 110 -1.46 18.65 15.49
C GLU A 110 -1.27 18.69 13.98
N PHE A 111 -0.07 19.10 13.55
CA PHE A 111 0.28 19.04 12.14
C PHE A 111 0.53 17.59 11.70
N PHE A 112 -0.12 17.19 10.60
CA PHE A 112 0.07 15.90 9.93
C PHE A 112 0.57 16.10 8.51
N SER A 113 1.73 15.52 8.21
CA SER A 113 2.10 15.22 6.83
C SER A 113 1.62 13.81 6.51
N ILE A 114 0.68 13.68 5.57
CA ILE A 114 0.09 12.41 5.18
C ILE A 114 0.35 12.18 3.70
N ARG A 115 0.82 10.99 3.37
CA ARG A 115 0.98 10.50 2.01
C ARG A 115 0.31 9.14 1.90
N THR A 116 -0.51 8.93 0.87
CA THR A 116 -1.16 7.64 0.62
C THR A 116 -0.63 6.96 -0.63
N GLY A 117 -0.79 5.65 -0.68
CA GLY A 117 -0.37 4.84 -1.82
C GLY A 117 -0.97 3.44 -1.78
N LYS A 118 -0.63 2.62 -2.77
CA LYS A 118 -1.01 1.20 -2.82
C LYS A 118 0.23 0.33 -2.88
N LYS A 119 0.23 -0.77 -2.13
CA LYS A 119 1.25 -1.82 -2.19
C LYS A 119 0.66 -3.05 -2.86
N TYR A 120 1.29 -3.49 -3.93
CA TYR A 120 0.93 -4.70 -4.66
C TYR A 120 1.96 -5.79 -4.37
N TYR A 121 1.56 -6.86 -3.69
CA TYR A 121 2.39 -8.04 -3.50
C TYR A 121 2.16 -8.98 -4.69
N LEU A 122 3.24 -9.36 -5.39
CA LEU A 122 3.16 -10.07 -6.67
C LEU A 122 3.78 -11.49 -6.59
N GLY A 123 3.94 -12.03 -5.38
CA GLY A 123 4.64 -13.30 -5.16
C GLY A 123 6.14 -13.20 -5.46
N ASN A 124 6.80 -14.34 -5.64
CA ASN A 124 8.27 -14.43 -5.73
C ASN A 124 8.78 -15.11 -7.02
N ASN A 125 7.91 -15.32 -8.01
CA ASN A 125 8.25 -15.99 -9.28
C ASN A 125 8.51 -15.01 -10.44
N LEU A 126 8.53 -13.71 -10.15
CA LEU A 126 8.71 -12.64 -11.14
C LEU A 126 10.13 -12.07 -11.06
N SER A 127 10.75 -11.91 -12.22
CA SER A 127 12.02 -11.21 -12.35
C SER A 127 11.87 -9.70 -12.11
N LYS A 128 12.98 -9.03 -11.81
CA LYS A 128 13.04 -7.55 -11.70
C LYS A 128 12.50 -6.84 -12.94
N GLN A 129 12.77 -7.38 -14.13
CA GLN A 129 12.30 -6.81 -15.40
C GLN A 129 10.79 -6.97 -15.56
N GLU A 130 10.23 -8.14 -15.22
CA GLU A 130 8.79 -8.38 -15.21
C GLU A 130 8.08 -7.44 -14.23
N LEU A 131 8.57 -7.32 -12.98
CA LEU A 131 8.01 -6.38 -11.99
C LEU A 131 8.03 -4.93 -12.50
N LYS A 132 9.13 -4.50 -13.14
CA LYS A 132 9.23 -3.17 -13.72
C LYS A 132 8.24 -2.96 -14.87
N LYS A 133 8.01 -3.99 -15.69
CA LYS A 133 7.02 -3.96 -16.77
C LYS A 133 5.61 -3.84 -16.20
N ILE A 134 5.28 -4.66 -15.21
CA ILE A 134 3.98 -4.65 -14.51
C ILE A 134 3.74 -3.30 -13.84
N ALA A 135 4.71 -2.79 -13.08
CA ALA A 135 4.60 -1.50 -12.40
C ALA A 135 4.24 -0.36 -13.36
N ARG A 136 4.94 -0.28 -14.50
CA ARG A 136 4.76 0.80 -15.50
C ARG A 136 3.52 0.66 -16.36
N LYS A 137 3.09 -0.57 -16.66
CA LYS A 137 2.06 -0.84 -17.67
C LYS A 137 0.70 -1.19 -17.08
N VAL A 138 0.66 -1.63 -15.81
CA VAL A 138 -0.58 -2.09 -15.16
C VAL A 138 -0.86 -1.33 -13.87
N LEU A 139 0.15 -1.17 -13.00
CA LEU A 139 -0.10 -0.74 -11.61
C LEU A 139 -0.06 0.77 -11.39
N SER A 140 0.59 1.53 -12.26
CA SER A 140 0.79 2.97 -12.07
C SER A 140 0.54 3.76 -13.34
N ASN A 141 -0.03 4.94 -13.17
CA ASN A 141 -0.01 5.98 -14.19
C ASN A 141 1.24 6.83 -13.99
N THR A 142 2.31 6.54 -14.72
CA THR A 142 3.63 7.17 -14.54
C THR A 142 3.66 8.68 -14.81
N VAL A 143 2.58 9.27 -15.35
CA VAL A 143 2.46 10.73 -15.48
C VAL A 143 2.33 11.37 -14.10
N ILE A 144 1.43 10.85 -13.28
CA ILE A 144 1.02 11.44 -11.99
C ILE A 144 1.47 10.61 -10.78
N GLN A 145 1.86 9.36 -10.99
CA GLN A 145 2.31 8.45 -9.94
C GLN A 145 3.76 8.05 -10.13
N GLU A 146 4.41 7.72 -9.03
CA GLU A 146 5.69 7.06 -8.98
C GLU A 146 5.56 5.70 -8.28
N TYR A 147 6.55 4.84 -8.46
CA TYR A 147 6.53 3.51 -7.86
C TYR A 147 7.91 3.08 -7.38
N LYS A 148 7.92 2.27 -6.32
CA LYS A 148 9.11 1.63 -5.74
C LYS A 148 8.95 0.12 -5.85
N ILE A 149 9.98 -0.55 -6.38
CA ILE A 149 10.01 -2.01 -6.46
C ILE A 149 10.84 -2.54 -5.29
N SER A 150 10.27 -3.46 -4.53
CA SER A 150 10.99 -4.27 -3.55
C SER A 150 11.04 -5.71 -4.05
N LEU A 151 12.24 -6.22 -4.29
CA LEU A 151 12.45 -7.63 -4.61
C LEU A 151 12.77 -8.39 -3.34
N ARG A 152 12.28 -9.62 -3.24
CA ARG A 152 12.85 -10.55 -2.28
C ARG A 152 14.14 -11.11 -2.85
N ASP A 153 15.25 -10.97 -2.12
CA ASP A 153 16.46 -11.73 -2.41
C ASP A 153 16.25 -13.18 -1.95
N MET A 154 16.39 -14.14 -2.87
CA MET A 154 16.35 -15.58 -2.55
C MET A 154 17.66 -16.07 -1.88
N MET A 155 18.49 -15.18 -1.32
CA MET A 155 19.82 -15.52 -0.78
C MET A 155 19.88 -15.67 0.74
N THR A 156 18.82 -16.16 1.38
CA THR A 156 18.90 -16.58 2.80
C THR A 156 17.90 -17.70 3.08
N ALA A 157 18.22 -18.87 2.54
CA ALA A 157 17.81 -20.15 3.11
C ALA A 157 19.04 -21.06 2.98
N ILE A 158 20.00 -20.85 3.90
CA ILE A 158 21.05 -21.82 4.22
C ILE A 158 20.70 -22.34 5.61
#